data_AF-A0A0Q1C0K4-F1
#
_entry.id   AF-A0A0Q1C0K4-F1
#
_cell.length_a   1.000
_cell.length_b   1.000
_cell.length_c   1.000
_cell.angle_alpha   90.00
_cell.angle_beta   90.00
_cell.angle_gamma   90.00
#
_symmetry.space_group_name_H-M   'P 1'
#
loop_
_entity.id
_entity.type
_entity.pdbx_description
1 polymer ?
#
loop_
_entity_poly.entity_id
_entity_poly.type
_entity_poly.pdbx_seq_one_letter_code
_entity_poly.pdbx_strand_id
1 'polypeptide(L)'
;MHFKLLSDSEMKALDALKEYHGGAAEITRTIMEMRKFENRKKILADKGFGEMIDEAENLVKGFAKVPEFEKKNNITYNPKFGKGTAQVSGWQGAKVTHHAMKRIVDSAKSDTPCFVPSEFISVVALTDNYIYNGDLMATLTMSENIMKASKFCSTNLIGIPQPEKRFQKLEKVTGCKFARNDLGNGNSGISLKNQGTFFGNFGGIEVANDNHLVYLDGVTRAALANGADFFLNPSWSSIIAACYYGRDIPNLHFKISMLLATQNLMQFRMLLNIIKEYLRDDMTSPVYEINVGNGATAETFIKCAQELKDSGIRGISLAAHIYINPDLGMAGFNWTDNMFKVLESGIDMTYKYESDGTARELDTMEAYFLPEEEREAKAEKIGDVIFYKSLQAAKDGIQMMKKGIEPIFGGISY
;
A
#
# COMPACT_ATOMS: atom_id res chain seq x y z
N MET A 1 -21.14 5.52 19.13
CA MET A 1 -21.05 6.24 17.85
C MET A 1 -21.65 7.62 18.04
N HIS A 2 -20.88 8.68 17.83
CA HIS A 2 -21.37 10.07 17.84
C HIS A 2 -22.03 10.44 16.51
N PHE A 3 -21.63 9.80 15.40
CA PHE A 3 -22.19 10.01 14.08
C PHE A 3 -22.68 8.68 13.49
N LYS A 4 -23.92 8.65 12.98
CA LYS A 4 -24.44 7.50 12.24
C LYS A 4 -23.96 7.57 10.79
N LEU A 5 -22.72 7.12 10.56
CA LEU A 5 -22.09 7.18 9.22
C LEU A 5 -22.51 6.03 8.30
N LEU A 6 -23.10 4.96 8.84
CA LEU A 6 -23.68 3.83 8.10
C LEU A 6 -25.12 3.60 8.56
N SER A 7 -25.99 3.27 7.61
CA SER A 7 -27.36 2.81 7.86
C SER A 7 -27.38 1.37 8.41
N ASP A 8 -28.50 0.97 9.00
CA ASP A 8 -28.64 -0.39 9.55
C ASP A 8 -28.61 -1.45 8.45
N SER A 9 -29.08 -1.12 7.24
CA SER A 9 -28.98 -1.99 6.06
C SER A 9 -27.53 -2.16 5.59
N GLU A 10 -26.74 -1.08 5.58
CA GLU A 10 -25.31 -1.15 5.20
C GLU A 10 -24.51 -1.98 6.21
N MET A 11 -24.72 -1.77 7.51
CA MET A 11 -24.07 -2.57 8.55
C MET A 11 -24.43 -4.06 8.41
N LYS A 12 -25.70 -4.40 8.17
CA LYS A 12 -26.13 -5.78 7.93
C LYS A 12 -25.47 -6.40 6.69
N ALA A 13 -25.35 -5.65 5.60
CA ALA A 13 -24.69 -6.11 4.39
C ALA A 13 -23.18 -6.35 4.60
N LEU A 14 -22.52 -5.48 5.36
CA LEU A 14 -21.10 -5.62 5.74
C LEU A 14 -20.87 -6.84 6.63
N ASP A 15 -21.73 -7.03 7.64
CA ASP A 15 -21.66 -8.19 8.53
C ASP A 15 -21.94 -9.49 7.75
N ALA A 16 -22.93 -9.52 6.86
CA ALA A 16 -23.20 -10.67 6.00
C ALA A 16 -22.02 -11.01 5.07
N LEU A 17 -21.36 -9.99 4.50
CA LEU A 17 -20.14 -10.19 3.72
C LEU A 17 -19.01 -10.79 4.57
N LYS A 18 -18.83 -10.29 5.80
CA LYS A 18 -17.81 -10.79 6.73
C LYS A 18 -18.07 -12.25 7.12
N GLU A 19 -19.31 -12.57 7.49
CA GLU A 19 -19.72 -13.94 7.84
C GLU A 19 -19.58 -14.90 6.65
N TYR A 20 -19.89 -14.45 5.43
CA TYR A 20 -19.67 -15.25 4.23
C TYR A 20 -18.20 -15.67 4.05
N HIS A 21 -17.26 -14.84 4.49
CA HIS A 21 -15.82 -15.12 4.48
C HIS A 21 -15.32 -15.84 5.74
N GLY A 22 -16.23 -16.29 6.62
CA GLY A 22 -15.92 -17.06 7.83
C GLY A 22 -15.92 -16.26 9.13
N GLY A 23 -16.23 -14.97 9.08
CA GLY A 23 -16.24 -14.08 10.25
C GLY A 23 -14.85 -13.55 10.63
N ALA A 24 -14.82 -12.57 11.53
CA ALA A 24 -13.60 -11.82 11.87
C ALA A 24 -12.45 -12.69 12.38
N ALA A 25 -12.76 -13.66 13.25
CA ALA A 25 -11.77 -14.54 13.86
C ALA A 25 -11.10 -15.45 12.82
N GLU A 26 -11.88 -16.00 11.90
CA GLU A 26 -11.36 -16.88 10.85
C GLU A 26 -10.52 -16.11 9.83
N ILE A 27 -10.96 -14.91 9.45
CA ILE A 27 -10.17 -14.02 8.57
C ILE A 27 -8.83 -13.71 9.23
N THR A 28 -8.85 -13.29 10.50
CA THR A 28 -7.64 -12.98 11.27
C THR A 28 -6.67 -14.15 11.30
N ARG A 29 -7.15 -15.33 11.66
CA ARG A 29 -6.37 -16.58 11.74
C ARG A 29 -5.77 -16.95 10.40
N THR A 30 -6.57 -16.91 9.33
CA THR A 30 -6.14 -17.28 7.98
C THR A 30 -5.06 -16.34 7.47
N ILE A 31 -5.19 -15.02 7.68
CA ILE A 31 -4.14 -14.06 7.32
C ILE A 31 -2.84 -14.42 8.03
N MET A 32 -2.86 -14.67 9.34
CA MET A 32 -1.65 -15.02 10.10
C MET A 32 -1.01 -16.32 9.60
N GLU A 33 -1.82 -17.33 9.29
CA GLU A 33 -1.32 -18.61 8.76
C GLU A 33 -0.71 -18.44 7.37
N MET A 34 -1.39 -17.73 6.48
CA MET A 34 -0.93 -17.50 5.10
C MET A 34 0.29 -16.58 5.02
N ARG A 35 0.56 -15.74 6.03
CA ARG A 35 1.78 -14.91 6.09
C ARG A 35 3.04 -15.67 6.49
N LYS A 36 2.90 -16.90 7.04
CA LYS A 36 4.06 -17.72 7.42
C LYS A 36 4.86 -18.09 6.18
N PHE A 37 6.16 -17.86 6.24
CA PHE A 37 7.07 -18.10 5.12
C PHE A 37 6.97 -19.53 4.58
N GLU A 38 7.01 -20.54 5.46
CA GLU A 38 6.90 -21.95 5.08
C GLU A 38 5.61 -22.28 4.33
N ASN A 39 4.49 -21.67 4.72
CA ASN A 39 3.20 -21.90 4.06
C ASN A 39 3.20 -21.30 2.66
N ARG A 40 3.66 -20.05 2.51
CA ARG A 40 3.79 -19.42 1.19
C ARG A 40 4.76 -20.19 0.31
N LYS A 41 5.95 -20.52 0.82
CA LYS A 41 6.99 -21.26 0.09
C LYS A 41 6.46 -22.61 -0.44
N LYS A 42 5.75 -23.37 0.39
CA LYS A 42 5.10 -24.62 -0.02
C LYS A 42 4.10 -24.42 -1.16
N ILE A 43 3.17 -23.47 -1.01
CA ILE A 43 2.15 -23.20 -2.03
C ILE A 43 2.79 -22.70 -3.33
N LEU A 44 3.83 -21.88 -3.24
CA LEU A 44 4.54 -21.33 -4.39
C LEU A 44 5.33 -22.37 -5.16
N ALA A 45 5.85 -23.42 -4.50
CA ALA A 45 6.46 -24.55 -5.19
C ALA A 45 5.44 -25.23 -6.13
N ASP A 46 4.22 -25.48 -5.65
CA ASP A 46 3.14 -26.08 -6.45
C ASP A 46 2.65 -25.16 -7.58
N LYS A 47 2.80 -23.84 -7.42
CA LYS A 47 2.41 -22.82 -8.40
C LYS A 47 3.52 -22.41 -9.38
N GLY A 48 4.67 -23.08 -9.34
CA GLY A 48 5.77 -22.84 -10.29
C GLY A 48 6.67 -21.64 -9.96
N PHE A 49 6.61 -21.10 -8.74
CA PHE A 49 7.47 -20.01 -8.28
C PHE A 49 8.60 -20.46 -7.34
N GLY A 50 8.71 -21.77 -7.06
CA GLY A 50 9.68 -22.31 -6.09
C GLY A 50 11.13 -21.90 -6.35
N GLU A 51 11.62 -22.08 -7.57
CA GLU A 51 13.00 -21.71 -7.96
C GLU A 51 13.26 -20.20 -7.78
N MET A 52 12.31 -19.35 -8.17
CA MET A 52 12.41 -17.90 -7.97
C MET A 52 12.51 -17.51 -6.49
N ILE A 53 11.77 -18.21 -5.61
CA ILE A 53 11.85 -17.97 -4.17
C ILE A 53 13.21 -18.41 -3.60
N ASP A 54 13.74 -19.55 -4.05
CA ASP A 54 15.08 -20.01 -3.65
C ASP A 54 16.19 -19.06 -4.15
N GLU A 55 16.07 -18.54 -5.36
CA GLU A 55 16.95 -17.49 -5.88
C GLU A 55 16.85 -16.21 -5.03
N ALA A 56 15.64 -15.77 -4.70
CA ALA A 56 15.41 -14.58 -3.88
C ALA A 56 16.04 -14.68 -2.48
N GLU A 57 15.96 -15.86 -1.83
CA GLU A 57 16.65 -16.11 -0.55
C GLU A 57 18.18 -16.03 -0.67
N ASN A 58 18.73 -16.39 -1.82
CA ASN A 58 20.16 -16.25 -2.07
C ASN A 58 20.57 -14.81 -2.37
N LEU A 59 19.77 -14.07 -3.14
CA LEU A 59 20.02 -12.67 -3.50
C LEU A 59 20.14 -11.78 -2.25
N VAL A 60 19.23 -11.91 -1.28
CA VAL A 60 19.23 -11.02 -0.10
C VAL A 60 20.48 -11.10 0.76
N LYS A 61 21.26 -12.19 0.66
CA LYS A 61 22.55 -12.32 1.36
C LYS A 61 23.57 -11.28 0.89
N GLY A 62 23.40 -10.76 -0.32
CA GLY A 62 24.26 -9.72 -0.91
C GLY A 62 23.75 -8.29 -0.73
N PHE A 63 22.63 -8.07 -0.02
CA PHE A 63 22.10 -6.71 0.19
C PHE A 63 22.99 -5.91 1.14
N ALA A 64 23.13 -4.61 0.85
CA ALA A 64 23.88 -3.69 1.69
C ALA A 64 23.21 -3.51 3.07
N LYS A 65 24.04 -3.29 4.09
CA LYS A 65 23.61 -3.15 5.48
C LYS A 65 23.75 -1.72 5.97
N VAL A 66 22.68 -1.20 6.57
CA VAL A 66 22.64 0.13 7.18
C VAL A 66 23.68 0.24 8.31
N PRO A 67 23.82 -0.72 9.26
CA PRO A 67 24.83 -0.63 10.31
C PRO A 67 26.29 -0.57 9.81
N GLU A 68 26.58 -1.23 8.67
CA GLU A 68 27.91 -1.17 8.05
C GLU A 68 28.20 0.23 7.48
N PHE A 69 27.20 0.83 6.84
CA PHE A 69 27.28 2.20 6.34
C PHE A 69 27.42 3.22 7.48
N GLU A 70 26.61 3.09 8.52
CA GLU A 70 26.64 3.95 9.72
C GLU A 70 28.03 3.93 10.36
N LYS A 71 28.57 2.72 10.59
CA LYS A 71 29.91 2.52 11.17
C LYS A 71 31.00 3.12 10.29
N LYS A 72 30.95 2.90 8.98
CA LYS A 72 31.94 3.42 8.02
C LYS A 72 31.96 4.95 7.98
N ASN A 73 30.81 5.59 8.18
CA ASN A 73 30.65 7.04 8.04
C ASN A 73 30.54 7.77 9.39
N ASN A 74 30.74 7.10 10.52
CA ASN A 74 30.61 7.65 11.88
C ASN A 74 29.26 8.36 12.09
N ILE A 75 28.17 7.74 11.63
CA ILE A 75 26.82 8.31 11.74
C ILE A 75 26.36 8.32 13.21
N THR A 76 25.79 9.44 13.63
CA THR A 76 25.14 9.59 14.94
C THR A 76 23.82 10.31 14.77
N TYR A 77 22.77 9.81 15.41
CA TYR A 77 21.43 10.38 15.33
C TYR A 77 21.14 11.38 16.45
N ASN A 78 20.37 12.41 16.13
CA ASN A 78 19.86 13.38 17.09
C ASN A 78 18.48 12.92 17.57
N PRO A 79 18.30 12.59 18.86
CA PRO A 79 17.03 12.09 19.39
C PRO A 79 15.90 13.12 19.39
N LYS A 80 16.18 14.40 19.05
CA LYS A 80 15.15 15.44 18.89
C LYS A 80 14.52 15.47 17.50
N PHE A 81 15.15 14.82 16.52
CA PHE A 81 14.60 14.73 15.17
C PHE A 81 13.64 13.55 15.07
N GLY A 82 12.66 13.66 14.18
CA GLY A 82 11.77 12.57 13.81
C GLY A 82 12.50 11.53 12.97
N LYS A 83 11.84 10.39 12.78
CA LYS A 83 12.32 9.27 11.96
C LYS A 83 11.62 9.25 10.61
N GLY A 84 12.38 8.97 9.55
CA GLY A 84 11.84 8.83 8.20
C GLY A 84 11.63 7.37 7.86
N THR A 85 10.42 6.92 7.56
CA THR A 85 10.17 5.55 7.05
C THR A 85 10.18 5.53 5.52
N ALA A 86 11.08 4.74 4.92
CA ALA A 86 11.24 4.68 3.47
C ALA A 86 10.11 3.87 2.82
N GLN A 87 9.38 4.48 1.89
CA GLN A 87 8.31 3.80 1.15
C GLN A 87 8.46 3.97 -0.37
N VAL A 88 8.31 2.88 -1.12
CA VAL A 88 8.43 2.90 -2.59
C VAL A 88 7.22 2.26 -3.25
N SER A 89 6.65 2.97 -4.22
CA SER A 89 5.54 2.49 -5.04
C SER A 89 5.98 1.84 -6.35
N GLY A 90 5.04 1.11 -6.95
CA GLY A 90 5.15 0.59 -8.30
C GLY A 90 5.59 -0.86 -8.38
N TRP A 91 5.57 -1.60 -7.26
CA TRP A 91 5.82 -3.04 -7.24
C TRP A 91 4.74 -3.79 -8.01
N GLN A 92 5.14 -4.63 -8.97
CA GLN A 92 4.25 -5.11 -10.03
C GLN A 92 4.39 -6.60 -10.34
N GLY A 93 4.17 -7.45 -9.33
CA GLY A 93 4.26 -8.90 -9.51
C GLY A 93 5.68 -9.44 -9.29
N ALA A 94 5.79 -10.76 -9.36
CA ALA A 94 6.92 -11.54 -8.90
C ALA A 94 8.15 -11.31 -9.78
N LYS A 95 8.03 -11.44 -11.11
CA LYS A 95 9.16 -11.25 -12.04
C LYS A 95 9.78 -9.86 -11.91
N VAL A 96 8.93 -8.83 -11.81
CA VAL A 96 9.34 -7.44 -11.60
C VAL A 96 10.06 -7.27 -10.25
N THR A 97 9.46 -7.79 -9.18
CA THR A 97 10.02 -7.73 -7.81
C THR A 97 11.38 -8.42 -7.74
N HIS A 98 11.47 -9.61 -8.32
CA HIS A 98 12.70 -10.40 -8.38
C HIS A 98 13.81 -9.69 -9.15
N HIS A 99 13.49 -9.06 -10.28
CA HIS A 99 14.45 -8.25 -11.03
C HIS A 99 14.94 -7.04 -10.21
N ALA A 100 14.03 -6.33 -9.54
CA ALA A 100 14.41 -5.23 -8.65
C ALA A 100 15.37 -5.71 -7.54
N MET A 101 15.15 -6.91 -6.98
CA MET A 101 16.09 -7.51 -6.01
C MET A 101 17.49 -7.73 -6.60
N LYS A 102 17.60 -8.24 -7.83
CA LYS A 102 18.91 -8.41 -8.52
C LYS A 102 19.65 -7.07 -8.61
N ARG A 103 18.93 -6.02 -9.04
CA ARG A 103 19.49 -4.66 -9.14
C ARG A 103 19.91 -4.08 -7.79
N ILE A 104 19.17 -4.37 -6.73
CA ILE A 104 19.55 -3.98 -5.36
C ILE A 104 20.86 -4.66 -4.95
N VAL A 105 21.04 -5.98 -5.19
CA VAL A 105 22.32 -6.67 -4.95
C VAL A 105 23.46 -6.00 -5.70
N ASP A 106 23.27 -5.72 -7.00
CA ASP A 106 24.31 -5.14 -7.85
C ASP A 106 24.80 -3.78 -7.32
N SER A 107 23.90 -3.02 -6.68
CA SER A 107 24.23 -1.72 -6.11
C SER A 107 25.02 -1.79 -4.79
N ALA A 108 25.06 -2.94 -4.12
CA ALA A 108 25.54 -3.04 -2.73
C ALA A 108 27.01 -2.65 -2.56
N LYS A 109 27.83 -2.80 -3.62
CA LYS A 109 29.26 -2.44 -3.63
C LYS A 109 29.54 -1.06 -4.23
N SER A 110 28.53 -0.33 -4.66
CA SER A 110 28.69 1.02 -5.20
C SER A 110 28.92 2.06 -4.09
N ASP A 111 29.32 3.27 -4.47
CA ASP A 111 29.46 4.40 -3.53
C ASP A 111 28.13 4.81 -2.89
N THR A 112 27.01 4.42 -3.50
CA THR A 112 25.66 4.70 -3.02
C THR A 112 24.84 3.41 -3.08
N PRO A 113 24.94 2.54 -2.07
CA PRO A 113 24.16 1.33 -2.05
C PRO A 113 22.66 1.62 -1.97
N CYS A 114 21.86 0.81 -2.66
CA CYS A 114 20.43 0.81 -2.46
C CYS A 114 20.10 0.00 -1.19
N PHE A 115 19.56 0.65 -0.18
CA PHE A 115 18.91 -0.04 0.94
C PHE A 115 17.49 -0.41 0.56
N VAL A 116 17.00 -1.52 1.10
CA VAL A 116 15.64 -1.98 0.85
C VAL A 116 14.67 -1.03 1.54
N PRO A 117 13.65 -0.48 0.88
CA PRO A 117 12.64 0.36 1.55
C PRO A 117 11.92 -0.41 2.67
N SER A 118 11.45 0.28 3.71
CA SER A 118 10.70 -0.36 4.79
C SER A 118 9.33 -0.82 4.33
N GLU A 119 8.70 -0.06 3.43
CA GLU A 119 7.34 -0.29 2.99
C GLU A 119 7.19 -0.22 1.47
N PHE A 120 6.35 -1.09 0.92
CA PHE A 120 6.13 -1.21 -0.52
C PHE A 120 4.66 -0.94 -0.87
N ILE A 121 4.42 -0.41 -2.08
CA ILE A 121 3.07 -0.25 -2.63
C ILE A 121 2.99 -0.87 -4.02
N SER A 122 1.95 -1.67 -4.24
CA SER A 122 1.57 -2.23 -5.53
C SER A 122 0.23 -1.69 -5.98
N VAL A 123 0.18 -1.22 -7.23
CA VAL A 123 -1.04 -0.73 -7.90
C VAL A 123 -1.53 -1.73 -8.95
N VAL A 124 -1.03 -2.97 -8.93
CA VAL A 124 -1.51 -4.03 -9.83
C VAL A 124 -2.98 -4.33 -9.53
N ALA A 125 -3.80 -4.39 -10.58
CA ALA A 125 -5.19 -4.77 -10.46
C ALA A 125 -5.34 -6.17 -9.82
N LEU A 126 -6.00 -6.21 -8.65
CA LEU A 126 -6.39 -7.42 -7.92
C LEU A 126 -7.49 -8.23 -8.63
N THR A 127 -7.16 -8.72 -9.83
CA THR A 127 -7.96 -9.70 -10.57
C THR A 127 -7.88 -11.06 -9.88
N ASP A 128 -8.89 -11.93 -10.11
CA ASP A 128 -8.86 -13.31 -9.63
C ASP A 128 -7.58 -14.04 -10.07
N ASN A 129 -7.15 -13.84 -11.30
CA ASN A 129 -5.92 -14.45 -11.81
C ASN A 129 -4.71 -14.03 -10.96
N TYR A 130 -4.47 -12.73 -10.77
CA TYR A 130 -3.34 -12.25 -9.96
C TYR A 130 -3.37 -12.72 -8.50
N ILE A 131 -4.58 -12.84 -7.92
CA ILE A 131 -4.76 -13.32 -6.54
C ILE A 131 -4.47 -14.82 -6.41
N TYR A 132 -4.87 -15.63 -7.40
CA TYR A 132 -4.88 -17.09 -7.26
C TYR A 132 -3.78 -17.81 -8.04
N ASN A 133 -3.16 -17.20 -9.05
CA ASN A 133 -2.12 -17.87 -9.86
C ASN A 133 -0.77 -18.00 -9.13
N GLY A 134 -0.55 -17.27 -8.03
CA GLY A 134 0.68 -17.30 -7.24
C GLY A 134 1.55 -16.05 -7.37
N ASP A 135 1.29 -15.19 -8.34
CA ASP A 135 2.08 -13.99 -8.62
C ASP A 135 2.06 -13.01 -7.42
N LEU A 136 0.88 -12.69 -6.89
CA LEU A 136 0.76 -11.87 -5.67
C LEU A 136 1.44 -12.53 -4.46
N MET A 137 1.26 -13.85 -4.25
CA MET A 137 1.88 -14.57 -3.14
C MET A 137 3.41 -14.55 -3.23
N ALA A 138 3.98 -14.74 -4.42
CA ALA A 138 5.42 -14.70 -4.65
C ALA A 138 5.96 -13.30 -4.38
N THR A 139 5.25 -12.28 -4.85
CA THR A 139 5.54 -10.87 -4.58
C THR A 139 5.59 -10.57 -3.08
N LEU A 140 4.56 -10.99 -2.33
CA LEU A 140 4.48 -10.81 -0.87
C LEU A 140 5.55 -11.62 -0.13
N THR A 141 5.88 -12.82 -0.61
CA THR A 141 6.94 -13.66 -0.02
C THR A 141 8.30 -12.99 -0.15
N MET A 142 8.64 -12.53 -1.35
CA MET A 142 9.88 -11.78 -1.57
C MET A 142 9.92 -10.49 -0.75
N SER A 143 8.79 -9.79 -0.65
CA SER A 143 8.71 -8.50 0.03
C SER A 143 8.74 -8.60 1.55
N GLU A 144 7.79 -9.31 2.14
CA GLU A 144 7.58 -9.33 3.58
C GLU A 144 8.45 -10.39 4.27
N ASN A 145 8.59 -11.58 3.66
CA ASN A 145 9.30 -12.68 4.32
C ASN A 145 10.81 -12.65 4.06
N ILE A 146 11.24 -12.28 2.85
CA ILE A 146 12.65 -12.34 2.42
C ILE A 146 13.32 -10.96 2.59
N MET A 147 12.76 -9.91 1.96
CA MET A 147 13.25 -8.53 2.10
C MET A 147 12.87 -7.89 3.45
N LYS A 148 12.02 -8.53 4.24
CA LYS A 148 11.57 -8.04 5.57
C LYS A 148 10.99 -6.63 5.52
N ALA A 149 10.25 -6.30 4.46
CA ALA A 149 9.41 -5.10 4.45
C ALA A 149 8.39 -5.21 5.59
N SER A 150 8.15 -4.10 6.29
CA SER A 150 7.20 -4.03 7.40
C SER A 150 5.75 -4.05 6.91
N LYS A 151 5.48 -3.47 5.73
CA LYS A 151 4.17 -3.41 5.09
C LYS A 151 4.27 -3.52 3.57
N PHE A 152 3.32 -4.23 2.97
CA PHE A 152 3.11 -4.27 1.52
C PHE A 152 1.67 -3.88 1.19
N CYS A 153 1.47 -2.68 0.66
CA CYS A 153 0.15 -2.15 0.33
C CYS A 153 -0.31 -2.66 -1.03
N SER A 154 -1.31 -3.54 -1.07
CA SER A 154 -1.98 -3.94 -2.30
C SER A 154 -3.12 -2.98 -2.64
N THR A 155 -3.26 -2.60 -3.91
CA THR A 155 -4.35 -1.70 -4.33
C THR A 155 -5.53 -2.50 -4.88
N ASN A 156 -6.68 -2.43 -4.20
CA ASN A 156 -7.94 -2.89 -4.76
C ASN A 156 -8.71 -1.70 -5.34
N LEU A 157 -8.72 -1.52 -6.66
CA LEU A 157 -9.56 -0.50 -7.28
C LEU A 157 -10.99 -1.05 -7.46
N ILE A 158 -11.98 -0.25 -7.08
CA ILE A 158 -13.40 -0.61 -7.15
C ILE A 158 -13.84 -0.99 -8.57
N GLY A 159 -13.24 -0.35 -9.58
CA GLY A 159 -13.55 -0.56 -11.00
C GLY A 159 -12.92 -1.80 -11.63
N ILE A 160 -12.12 -2.60 -10.90
CA ILE A 160 -11.46 -3.78 -11.49
C ILE A 160 -12.54 -4.76 -12.00
N PRO A 161 -12.50 -5.17 -13.28
CA PRO A 161 -13.41 -6.18 -13.80
C PRO A 161 -13.34 -7.47 -12.99
N GLN A 162 -14.50 -8.03 -12.64
CA GLN A 162 -14.62 -9.30 -11.94
C GLN A 162 -15.56 -10.24 -12.71
N PRO A 163 -15.44 -11.57 -12.55
CA PRO A 163 -16.38 -12.50 -13.14
C PRO A 163 -17.83 -12.21 -12.72
N GLU A 164 -18.79 -12.26 -13.63
CA GLU A 164 -20.21 -11.95 -13.34
C GLU A 164 -20.76 -12.80 -12.18
N LYS A 165 -20.35 -14.08 -12.11
CA LYS A 165 -20.68 -14.99 -11.01
C LYS A 165 -20.32 -14.43 -9.63
N ARG A 166 -19.31 -13.56 -9.54
CA ARG A 166 -18.89 -12.93 -8.29
C ARG A 166 -19.92 -11.92 -7.83
N PHE A 167 -20.37 -11.06 -8.73
CA PHE A 167 -21.41 -10.09 -8.42
C PHE A 167 -22.69 -10.80 -8.00
N GLN A 168 -23.14 -11.81 -8.75
CA GLN A 168 -24.32 -12.61 -8.40
C GLN A 168 -24.22 -13.22 -6.99
N LYS A 169 -23.03 -13.72 -6.64
CA LYS A 169 -22.78 -14.27 -5.31
C LYS A 169 -22.85 -13.18 -4.23
N LEU A 170 -22.25 -12.01 -4.47
CA LEU A 170 -22.30 -10.89 -3.54
C LEU A 170 -23.74 -10.40 -3.33
N GLU A 171 -24.52 -10.23 -4.39
CA GLU A 171 -25.94 -9.83 -4.26
C GLU A 171 -26.75 -10.83 -3.44
N LYS A 172 -26.48 -12.13 -3.61
CA LYS A 172 -27.12 -13.18 -2.81
C LYS A 172 -26.72 -13.12 -1.33
N VAL A 173 -25.45 -12.83 -1.05
CA VAL A 173 -24.92 -12.78 0.32
C VAL A 173 -25.38 -11.53 1.05
N THR A 174 -25.30 -10.38 0.40
CA THR A 174 -25.51 -9.08 1.06
C THR A 174 -26.93 -8.55 0.91
N GLY A 175 -27.70 -9.07 -0.06
CA GLY A 175 -29.02 -8.55 -0.42
C GLY A 175 -28.97 -7.26 -1.25
N CYS A 176 -27.78 -6.72 -1.51
CA CYS A 176 -27.58 -5.52 -2.32
C CYS A 176 -27.65 -5.83 -3.82
N LYS A 177 -27.83 -4.80 -4.64
CA LYS A 177 -27.76 -4.90 -6.11
C LYS A 177 -26.71 -3.96 -6.66
N PHE A 178 -25.86 -4.45 -7.56
CA PHE A 178 -24.77 -3.67 -8.12
C PHE A 178 -25.07 -3.30 -9.57
N ALA A 179 -25.14 -2.01 -9.86
CA ALA A 179 -25.16 -1.52 -11.24
C ALA A 179 -23.81 -1.84 -11.91
N ARG A 180 -23.84 -2.59 -13.01
CA ARG A 180 -22.65 -3.06 -13.71
C ARG A 180 -22.89 -3.18 -15.22
N ASN A 181 -21.81 -3.08 -15.97
CA ASN A 181 -21.77 -3.28 -17.41
C ASN A 181 -21.11 -4.63 -17.72
N ASP A 182 -21.62 -5.32 -18.74
CA ASP A 182 -20.92 -6.46 -19.35
C ASP A 182 -19.69 -5.95 -20.10
N LEU A 183 -18.53 -6.52 -19.77
CA LEU A 183 -17.25 -6.19 -20.39
C LEU A 183 -16.76 -7.28 -21.35
N GLY A 184 -17.58 -8.30 -21.58
CA GLY A 184 -17.25 -9.47 -22.39
C GLY A 184 -16.50 -10.55 -21.59
N ASN A 185 -16.37 -11.73 -22.20
CA ASN A 185 -15.65 -12.89 -21.65
C ASN A 185 -16.12 -13.33 -20.25
N GLY A 186 -17.40 -13.08 -19.92
CA GLY A 186 -17.98 -13.41 -18.61
C GLY A 186 -17.55 -12.49 -17.47
N ASN A 187 -16.91 -11.36 -17.77
CA ASN A 187 -16.54 -10.34 -16.81
C ASN A 187 -17.52 -9.17 -16.82
N SER A 188 -17.68 -8.55 -15.66
CA SER A 188 -18.47 -7.33 -15.50
C SER A 188 -17.69 -6.30 -14.70
N GLY A 189 -17.96 -5.03 -14.98
CA GLY A 189 -17.40 -3.89 -14.27
C GLY A 189 -18.50 -3.08 -13.63
N ILE A 190 -18.27 -2.61 -12.40
CA ILE A 190 -19.22 -1.72 -11.73
C ILE A 190 -19.39 -0.45 -12.56
N SER A 191 -20.64 -0.03 -12.75
CA SER A 191 -20.98 1.25 -13.33
C SER A 191 -20.84 2.34 -12.27
N LEU A 192 -19.77 3.12 -12.36
CA LEU A 192 -19.56 4.30 -11.51
C LEU A 192 -20.56 5.39 -11.95
N LYS A 193 -21.48 5.80 -11.07
CA LYS A 193 -22.59 6.72 -11.42
C LYS A 193 -22.22 8.21 -11.45
N ASN A 194 -21.02 8.59 -11.01
CA ASN A 194 -20.45 9.94 -11.15
C ASN A 194 -19.24 9.91 -12.10
N GLN A 195 -18.60 11.07 -12.36
CA GLN A 195 -17.44 11.25 -13.26
C GLN A 195 -16.25 10.33 -12.93
N GLY A 196 -16.36 9.07 -13.31
CA GLY A 196 -15.30 8.07 -13.36
C GLY A 196 -14.99 7.73 -14.80
N THR A 197 -13.71 7.49 -15.07
CA THR A 197 -13.26 6.87 -16.31
C THR A 197 -13.37 5.34 -16.18
N PHE A 198 -13.16 4.60 -17.28
CA PHE A 198 -13.09 3.14 -17.27
C PHE A 198 -12.05 2.57 -16.27
N PHE A 199 -11.07 3.38 -15.86
CA PHE A 199 -10.00 2.99 -14.94
C PHE A 199 -10.16 3.52 -13.49
N GLY A 200 -11.19 4.32 -13.19
CA GLY A 200 -11.44 4.83 -11.84
C GLY A 200 -11.99 6.27 -11.77
N ASN A 201 -12.34 6.66 -10.55
CA ASN A 201 -12.99 7.93 -10.20
C ASN A 201 -11.99 9.09 -10.04
N PHE A 202 -12.32 10.26 -10.57
CA PHE A 202 -11.59 11.51 -10.30
C PHE A 202 -11.90 11.99 -8.87
N GLY A 203 -10.97 11.76 -7.94
CA GLY A 203 -10.82 12.54 -6.71
C GLY A 203 -12.07 12.67 -5.82
N GLY A 204 -12.38 11.62 -5.05
CA GLY A 204 -13.05 11.80 -3.76
C GLY A 204 -14.57 12.01 -3.75
N ILE A 205 -15.31 11.80 -4.85
CA ILE A 205 -16.78 11.72 -4.78
C ILE A 205 -17.26 10.48 -5.54
N GLU A 206 -17.49 9.37 -4.84
CA GLU A 206 -18.25 8.26 -5.42
C GLU A 206 -19.57 8.09 -4.68
N VAL A 207 -20.67 8.37 -5.37
CA VAL A 207 -22.03 8.21 -4.87
C VAL A 207 -22.48 6.76 -5.09
N ALA A 208 -22.64 6.08 -3.97
CA ALA A 208 -23.57 5.00 -3.63
C ALA A 208 -24.05 4.06 -4.75
N ASN A 209 -23.57 2.81 -4.71
CA ASN A 209 -24.23 1.58 -5.18
C ASN A 209 -23.67 0.36 -4.40
N ASP A 210 -23.40 0.50 -3.10
CA ASP A 210 -22.78 -0.56 -2.31
C ASP A 210 -21.42 -1.07 -2.83
N ASN A 211 -20.74 -0.28 -3.67
CA ASN A 211 -19.43 -0.58 -4.26
C ASN A 211 -18.35 -0.94 -3.23
N HIS A 212 -18.49 -0.40 -2.01
CA HIS A 212 -17.62 -0.72 -0.89
C HIS A 212 -17.67 -2.22 -0.52
N LEU A 213 -18.77 -2.92 -0.77
CA LEU A 213 -18.88 -4.37 -0.58
C LEU A 213 -18.00 -5.12 -1.59
N VAL A 214 -17.96 -4.68 -2.85
CA VAL A 214 -17.08 -5.27 -3.87
C VAL A 214 -15.62 -4.97 -3.57
N TYR A 215 -15.32 -3.77 -3.07
CA TYR A 215 -13.99 -3.42 -2.57
C TYR A 215 -13.55 -4.33 -1.41
N LEU A 216 -14.36 -4.45 -0.36
CA LEU A 216 -14.04 -5.26 0.81
C LEU A 216 -13.99 -6.75 0.47
N ASP A 217 -14.77 -7.18 -0.51
CA ASP A 217 -14.69 -8.53 -1.03
C ASP A 217 -13.35 -8.85 -1.69
N GLY A 218 -12.85 -7.97 -2.56
CA GLY A 218 -11.53 -8.13 -3.18
C GLY A 218 -10.39 -8.10 -2.17
N VAL A 219 -10.48 -7.18 -1.19
CA VAL A 219 -9.56 -7.12 -0.04
C VAL A 219 -9.54 -8.44 0.71
N THR A 220 -10.71 -8.96 1.10
CA THR A 220 -10.83 -10.17 1.92
C THR A 220 -10.33 -11.40 1.16
N ARG A 221 -10.61 -11.51 -0.14
CA ARG A 221 -10.05 -12.59 -0.96
C ARG A 221 -8.53 -12.57 -1.04
N ALA A 222 -7.94 -11.41 -1.31
CA ALA A 222 -6.49 -11.29 -1.35
C ALA A 222 -5.88 -11.65 0.02
N ALA A 223 -6.53 -11.23 1.10
CA ALA A 223 -6.13 -11.54 2.47
C ALA A 223 -6.18 -13.04 2.78
N LEU A 224 -7.29 -13.71 2.46
CA LEU A 224 -7.45 -15.14 2.71
C LEU A 224 -6.55 -16.01 1.81
N ALA A 225 -6.36 -15.62 0.55
CA ALA A 225 -5.62 -16.44 -0.41
C ALA A 225 -4.09 -16.27 -0.31
N ASN A 226 -3.61 -15.10 0.18
CA ASN A 226 -2.20 -14.76 0.13
C ASN A 226 -1.62 -14.26 1.47
N GLY A 227 -2.46 -13.99 2.48
CA GLY A 227 -2.06 -13.32 3.70
C GLY A 227 -1.77 -11.82 3.51
N ALA A 228 -2.26 -11.22 2.42
CA ALA A 228 -2.19 -9.78 2.21
C ALA A 228 -3.00 -9.06 3.31
N ASP A 229 -2.42 -8.07 3.96
CA ASP A 229 -2.99 -7.53 5.20
C ASP A 229 -3.05 -6.00 5.22
N PHE A 230 -2.60 -5.34 4.15
CA PHE A 230 -2.52 -3.90 4.04
C PHE A 230 -2.98 -3.43 2.65
N PHE A 231 -4.00 -2.57 2.61
CA PHE A 231 -4.69 -2.24 1.37
C PHE A 231 -4.88 -0.74 1.16
N LEU A 232 -4.70 -0.30 -0.09
CA LEU A 232 -4.94 1.10 -0.45
C LEU A 232 -6.45 1.36 -0.53
N ASN A 233 -6.90 2.42 0.15
CA ASN A 233 -8.27 2.92 0.09
C ASN A 233 -8.30 4.28 -0.64
N PRO A 234 -8.99 4.38 -1.79
CA PRO A 234 -9.03 5.61 -2.58
C PRO A 234 -10.26 6.51 -2.36
N SER A 235 -11.24 6.14 -1.52
CA SER A 235 -12.54 6.84 -1.46
C SER A 235 -13.09 7.04 -0.05
N TRP A 236 -13.88 8.11 0.15
CA TRP A 236 -14.58 8.43 1.40
C TRP A 236 -15.65 7.38 1.76
N SER A 237 -16.36 6.84 0.77
CA SER A 237 -17.41 5.85 1.03
C SER A 237 -16.83 4.51 1.46
N SER A 238 -15.76 4.07 0.79
CA SER A 238 -15.09 2.82 1.14
C SER A 238 -14.33 2.91 2.45
N ILE A 239 -13.80 4.07 2.86
CA ILE A 239 -13.08 4.16 4.14
C ILE A 239 -14.01 4.04 5.34
N ILE A 240 -15.22 4.60 5.28
CA ILE A 240 -16.22 4.44 6.35
C ILE A 240 -16.55 2.96 6.53
N ALA A 241 -16.84 2.27 5.43
CA ALA A 241 -17.13 0.84 5.43
C ALA A 241 -15.92 0.00 5.89
N ALA A 242 -14.71 0.33 5.44
CA ALA A 242 -13.47 -0.36 5.82
C ALA A 242 -13.14 -0.22 7.31
N CYS A 243 -13.37 0.97 7.89
CA CYS A 243 -13.20 1.17 9.33
C CYS A 243 -14.20 0.32 10.13
N TYR A 244 -15.48 0.28 9.73
CA TYR A 244 -16.46 -0.60 10.37
C TYR A 244 -16.11 -2.09 10.19
N TYR A 245 -15.76 -2.48 8.96
CA TYR A 245 -15.50 -3.87 8.61
C TYR A 245 -14.26 -4.44 9.31
N GLY A 246 -13.17 -3.68 9.36
CA GLY A 246 -11.88 -4.12 9.91
C GLY A 246 -11.72 -3.92 11.42
N ARG A 247 -12.70 -3.32 12.13
CA ARG A 247 -12.56 -3.00 13.56
C ARG A 247 -12.29 -4.23 14.44
N ASP A 248 -12.83 -5.39 14.07
CA ASP A 248 -12.69 -6.67 14.77
C ASP A 248 -11.70 -7.63 14.07
N ILE A 249 -11.01 -7.16 13.02
CA ILE A 249 -9.96 -7.90 12.30
C ILE A 249 -8.63 -7.16 12.53
N PRO A 250 -7.92 -7.44 13.64
CA PRO A 250 -6.82 -6.59 14.12
C PRO A 250 -5.63 -6.50 13.16
N ASN A 251 -5.41 -7.54 12.35
CA ASN A 251 -4.32 -7.62 11.38
C ASN A 251 -4.73 -7.17 9.97
N LEU A 252 -5.96 -6.67 9.75
CA LEU A 252 -6.35 -6.07 8.47
C LEU A 252 -6.20 -4.55 8.55
N HIS A 253 -5.44 -3.99 7.63
CA HIS A 253 -5.05 -2.59 7.62
C HIS A 253 -5.37 -1.88 6.31
N PHE A 254 -5.63 -0.58 6.40
CA PHE A 254 -5.92 0.28 5.26
C PHE A 254 -5.01 1.51 5.23
N LYS A 255 -4.63 1.93 4.02
CA LYS A 255 -3.91 3.17 3.75
C LYS A 255 -4.81 4.16 3.03
N ILE A 256 -4.87 5.41 3.47
CA ILE A 256 -5.57 6.46 2.74
C ILE A 256 -4.72 6.90 1.55
N SER A 257 -5.24 6.70 0.34
CA SER A 257 -4.57 7.08 -0.92
C SER A 257 -4.44 8.59 -1.05
N MET A 258 -3.49 9.03 -1.89
CA MET A 258 -3.43 10.42 -2.36
C MET A 258 -4.70 10.85 -3.12
N LEU A 259 -5.42 9.91 -3.72
CA LEU A 259 -6.70 10.18 -4.38
C LEU A 259 -7.80 10.60 -3.39
N LEU A 260 -7.59 10.30 -2.09
CA LEU A 260 -8.38 10.74 -0.96
C LEU A 260 -7.58 11.67 -0.03
N ALA A 261 -6.40 12.13 -0.45
CA ALA A 261 -5.46 12.74 0.49
C ALA A 261 -6.05 13.94 1.20
N THR A 262 -5.56 14.11 2.42
CA THR A 262 -5.86 15.28 3.25
C THR A 262 -5.02 16.44 2.73
N GLN A 263 -5.64 17.30 1.91
CA GLN A 263 -4.98 18.47 1.32
C GLN A 263 -4.90 19.63 2.32
N ASN A 264 -5.72 19.59 3.38
CA ASN A 264 -5.76 20.60 4.43
C ASN A 264 -6.28 20.00 5.75
N LEU A 265 -6.16 20.78 6.83
CA LEU A 265 -6.56 20.37 8.18
C LEU A 265 -8.07 20.06 8.31
N MET A 266 -8.94 20.68 7.50
CA MET A 266 -10.38 20.37 7.57
C MET A 266 -10.64 18.93 7.10
N GLN A 267 -10.08 18.56 5.95
CA GLN A 267 -10.19 17.19 5.44
C GLN A 267 -9.53 16.19 6.39
N PHE A 268 -8.40 16.56 6.99
CA PHE A 268 -7.73 15.73 8.00
C PHE A 268 -8.64 15.46 9.21
N ARG A 269 -9.24 16.51 9.78
CA ARG A 269 -10.18 16.38 10.91
C ARG A 269 -11.44 15.60 10.57
N MET A 270 -11.96 15.75 9.35
CA MET A 270 -13.08 14.91 8.87
C MET A 270 -12.71 13.43 8.89
N LEU A 271 -11.53 13.09 8.39
CA LEU A 271 -11.02 11.72 8.41
C LEU A 271 -10.80 11.19 9.83
N LEU A 272 -10.23 11.99 10.73
CA LEU A 272 -10.08 11.61 12.14
C LEU A 272 -11.44 11.34 12.80
N ASN A 273 -12.46 12.14 12.50
CA ASN A 273 -13.82 11.89 13.00
C ASN A 273 -14.39 10.57 12.48
N ILE A 274 -14.21 10.23 11.20
CA ILE A 274 -14.62 8.92 10.65
C ILE A 274 -13.92 7.78 11.37
N ILE A 275 -12.60 7.88 11.54
CA ILE A 275 -11.79 6.85 12.20
C ILE A 275 -12.24 6.66 13.66
N LYS A 276 -12.48 7.78 14.37
CA LYS A 276 -12.88 7.77 15.78
C LYS A 276 -14.20 7.03 16.03
N GLU A 277 -15.11 7.00 15.05
CA GLU A 277 -16.39 6.29 15.18
C GLU A 277 -16.25 4.76 15.21
N TYR A 278 -15.15 4.22 14.69
CA TYR A 278 -14.93 2.79 14.51
C TYR A 278 -13.56 2.33 15.03
N LEU A 279 -13.06 2.97 16.09
CA LEU A 279 -11.86 2.52 16.77
C LEU A 279 -12.04 1.11 17.36
N ARG A 280 -10.92 0.42 17.49
CA ARG A 280 -10.82 -0.79 18.29
C ARG A 280 -10.78 -0.44 19.78
N ASP A 281 -11.01 -1.44 20.63
CA ASP A 281 -11.02 -1.25 22.09
C ASP A 281 -9.69 -0.73 22.66
N ASP A 282 -8.58 -0.97 21.96
CA ASP A 282 -7.23 -0.52 22.33
C ASP A 282 -6.86 0.89 21.79
N MET A 283 -7.84 1.62 21.25
CA MET A 283 -7.70 2.94 20.61
C MET A 283 -6.91 2.92 19.30
N THR A 284 -6.64 1.75 18.73
CA THR A 284 -6.08 1.64 17.37
C THR A 284 -7.18 1.69 16.31
N SER A 285 -6.76 1.87 15.05
CA SER A 285 -7.65 1.90 13.90
C SER A 285 -7.29 0.79 12.89
N PRO A 286 -8.27 0.31 12.10
CA PRO A 286 -7.98 -0.38 10.85
C PRO A 286 -7.17 0.49 9.86
N VAL A 287 -7.23 1.82 9.95
CA VAL A 287 -6.34 2.69 9.19
C VAL A 287 -4.95 2.64 9.81
N TYR A 288 -3.94 2.28 9.01
CA TYR A 288 -2.54 2.28 9.41
C TYR A 288 -1.81 3.55 8.96
N GLU A 289 -2.16 4.10 7.80
CA GLU A 289 -1.41 5.23 7.24
C GLU A 289 -2.29 6.21 6.47
N ILE A 290 -2.01 7.50 6.61
CA ILE A 290 -2.71 8.58 5.90
C ILE A 290 -1.72 9.36 5.02
N ASN A 291 -1.97 9.42 3.71
CA ASN A 291 -1.25 10.38 2.87
C ASN A 291 -1.76 11.81 3.14
N VAL A 292 -0.83 12.69 3.48
CA VAL A 292 -1.02 14.14 3.45
C VAL A 292 -0.76 14.61 2.02
N GLY A 293 -1.65 15.43 1.47
CA GLY A 293 -1.68 15.72 0.04
C GLY A 293 -0.46 16.48 -0.47
N ASN A 294 -0.14 16.32 -1.76
CA ASN A 294 1.05 16.89 -2.40
C ASN A 294 1.09 18.42 -2.36
N GLY A 295 -0.07 19.08 -2.26
CA GLY A 295 -0.17 20.53 -2.12
C GLY A 295 0.09 21.04 -0.70
N ALA A 296 0.21 20.15 0.30
CA ALA A 296 0.44 20.52 1.68
C ALA A 296 1.88 20.97 1.91
N THR A 297 2.04 21.99 2.76
CA THR A 297 3.36 22.44 3.23
C THR A 297 3.87 21.57 4.39
N ALA A 298 5.15 21.70 4.73
CA ALA A 298 5.71 21.07 5.94
C ALA A 298 4.93 21.47 7.20
N GLU A 299 4.52 22.74 7.34
CA GLU A 299 3.76 23.24 8.49
C GLU A 299 2.36 22.59 8.58
N THR A 300 1.74 22.32 7.42
CA THR A 300 0.46 21.61 7.38
C THR A 300 0.64 20.17 7.83
N PHE A 301 1.68 19.48 7.33
CA PHE A 301 2.00 18.12 7.74
C PHE A 301 2.25 18.03 9.26
N ILE A 302 3.08 18.93 9.80
CA ILE A 302 3.39 18.99 11.25
C ILE A 302 2.11 19.20 12.06
N LYS A 303 1.19 20.07 11.62
CA LYS A 303 -0.10 20.27 12.28
C LYS A 303 -1.00 19.03 12.21
N CYS A 304 -1.04 18.32 11.07
CA CYS A 304 -1.75 17.04 10.99
C CYS A 304 -1.17 16.02 11.99
N ALA A 305 0.15 15.92 12.11
CA ALA A 305 0.81 15.01 13.05
C ALA A 305 0.47 15.36 14.51
N GLN A 306 0.48 16.66 14.84
CA GLN A 306 0.13 17.14 16.17
C GLN A 306 -1.36 16.86 16.49
N GLU A 307 -2.28 17.13 15.55
CA GLU A 307 -3.70 16.86 15.75
C GLU A 307 -4.00 15.36 15.85
N LEU A 308 -3.28 14.51 15.11
CA LEU A 308 -3.37 13.06 15.26
C LEU A 308 -2.96 12.63 16.66
N LYS A 309 -1.83 13.14 17.16
CA LYS A 309 -1.36 12.87 18.52
C LYS A 309 -2.37 13.34 19.56
N ASP A 310 -2.89 14.55 19.42
CA ASP A 310 -3.84 15.15 20.36
C ASP A 310 -5.22 14.46 20.31
N SER A 311 -5.57 13.80 19.20
CA SER A 311 -6.78 12.99 19.08
C SER A 311 -6.75 11.72 19.95
N GLY A 312 -5.56 11.26 20.35
CA GLY A 312 -5.36 10.03 21.12
C GLY A 312 -5.49 8.73 20.31
N ILE A 313 -5.71 8.81 18.99
CA ILE A 313 -5.77 7.65 18.10
C ILE A 313 -4.37 7.07 17.92
N ARG A 314 -4.23 5.75 18.10
CA ARG A 314 -2.92 5.07 18.09
C ARG A 314 -2.70 4.30 16.78
N GLY A 315 -1.42 4.12 16.42
CA GLY A 315 -1.01 3.22 15.35
C GLY A 315 -1.24 3.74 13.93
N ILE A 316 -1.37 5.06 13.75
CA ILE A 316 -1.49 5.71 12.44
C ILE A 316 -0.18 6.44 12.12
N SER A 317 0.41 6.16 10.96
CA SER A 317 1.50 6.94 10.37
C SER A 317 0.97 7.98 9.38
N LEU A 318 1.76 9.03 9.14
CA LEU A 318 1.50 10.01 8.10
C LEU A 318 2.56 9.89 7.02
N ALA A 319 2.13 9.93 5.75
CA ALA A 319 3.00 9.81 4.60
C ALA A 319 2.91 11.05 3.70
N ALA A 320 4.04 11.42 3.09
CA ALA A 320 4.09 12.42 2.03
C ALA A 320 4.89 11.89 0.83
N HIS A 321 4.44 12.23 -0.36
CA HIS A 321 5.19 12.01 -1.58
C HIS A 321 6.39 12.94 -1.66
N ILE A 322 7.56 12.39 -1.99
CA ILE A 322 8.79 13.16 -2.20
C ILE A 322 8.97 13.49 -3.68
N TYR A 323 8.87 12.46 -4.52
CA TYR A 323 8.87 12.59 -5.97
C TYR A 323 7.66 11.86 -6.56
N ILE A 324 7.09 12.44 -7.60
CA ILE A 324 5.88 11.95 -8.26
C ILE A 324 6.09 11.94 -9.77
N ASN A 325 5.50 10.92 -10.39
CA ASN A 325 5.46 10.72 -11.82
C ASN A 325 4.71 11.91 -12.45
N PRO A 326 5.16 12.43 -13.60
CA PRO A 326 4.54 13.59 -14.23
C PRO A 326 3.09 13.35 -14.70
N ASP A 327 2.65 12.09 -14.80
CA ASP A 327 1.28 11.72 -15.15
C ASP A 327 0.34 11.55 -13.94
N LEU A 328 0.88 11.55 -12.72
CA LEU A 328 0.13 11.51 -11.46
C LEU A 328 0.13 12.86 -10.73
N GLY A 329 1.07 13.74 -11.05
CA GLY A 329 1.23 15.03 -10.39
C GLY A 329 1.96 16.06 -11.25
N MET A 330 2.37 17.16 -10.62
CA MET A 330 3.12 18.21 -11.31
C MET A 330 4.48 17.67 -11.79
N ALA A 331 4.81 17.90 -13.06
CA ALA A 331 6.12 17.54 -13.60
C ALA A 331 7.24 18.21 -12.77
N GLY A 332 8.26 17.43 -12.40
CA GLY A 332 9.35 17.90 -11.55
C GLY A 332 8.98 18.13 -10.08
N PHE A 333 7.83 17.61 -9.62
CA PHE A 333 7.47 17.65 -8.21
C PHE A 333 8.58 17.06 -7.34
N ASN A 334 9.03 17.85 -6.35
CA ASN A 334 10.07 17.51 -5.41
C ASN A 334 9.73 18.12 -4.04
N TRP A 335 9.55 17.28 -3.03
CA TRP A 335 9.17 17.68 -1.67
C TRP A 335 10.31 17.48 -0.65
N THR A 336 11.54 17.21 -1.11
CA THR A 336 12.68 16.88 -0.26
C THR A 336 12.97 17.93 0.82
N ASP A 337 12.93 19.22 0.49
CA ASP A 337 13.17 20.29 1.48
C ASP A 337 12.11 20.33 2.58
N ASN A 338 10.85 20.07 2.24
CA ASN A 338 9.77 20.01 3.21
C ASN A 338 9.87 18.78 4.09
N MET A 339 10.26 17.63 3.53
CA MET A 339 10.55 16.41 4.29
C MET A 339 11.61 16.66 5.37
N PHE A 340 12.72 17.33 5.03
CA PHE A 340 13.72 17.69 6.03
C PHE A 340 13.17 18.61 7.11
N LYS A 341 12.37 19.63 6.76
CA LYS A 341 11.72 20.52 7.75
C LYS A 341 10.81 19.75 8.71
N VAL A 342 10.04 18.78 8.21
CA VAL A 342 9.17 17.93 9.05
C VAL A 342 10.02 17.10 10.02
N LEU A 343 11.03 16.39 9.52
CA LEU A 343 11.88 15.52 10.34
C LEU A 343 12.70 16.32 11.37
N GLU A 344 13.26 17.46 10.98
CA GLU A 344 14.00 18.36 11.89
C GLU A 344 13.11 18.98 12.98
N SER A 345 11.78 19.01 12.78
CA SER A 345 10.82 19.44 13.81
C SER A 345 10.51 18.39 14.89
N GLY A 346 11.03 17.18 14.75
CA GLY A 346 10.76 16.06 15.68
C GLY A 346 9.53 15.23 15.33
N ILE A 347 9.00 15.38 14.11
CA ILE A 347 7.82 14.65 13.63
C ILE A 347 8.26 13.50 12.73
N ASP A 348 7.82 12.29 13.07
CA ASP A 348 8.01 11.11 12.24
C ASP A 348 7.17 11.21 10.96
N MET A 349 7.70 10.68 9.85
CA MET A 349 6.95 10.60 8.60
C MET A 349 7.37 9.39 7.75
N THR A 350 6.45 8.91 6.94
CA THR A 350 6.77 8.03 5.82
C THR A 350 7.08 8.89 4.60
N TYR A 351 8.28 8.76 4.04
CA TYR A 351 8.73 9.50 2.87
C TYR A 351 8.67 8.60 1.64
N LYS A 352 7.72 8.93 0.75
CA LYS A 352 7.24 8.03 -0.29
C LYS A 352 7.72 8.44 -1.67
N TYR A 353 8.22 7.47 -2.44
CA TYR A 353 8.62 7.67 -3.84
C TYR A 353 7.62 6.99 -4.77
N GLU A 354 6.91 7.82 -5.54
CA GLU A 354 6.22 7.35 -6.75
C GLU A 354 7.17 7.37 -7.94
N SER A 355 8.14 8.31 -8.00
CA SER A 355 9.14 8.45 -9.06
C SER A 355 10.55 8.62 -8.46
N ASP A 356 11.60 8.49 -9.28
CA ASP A 356 12.96 8.93 -8.95
C ASP A 356 13.28 10.35 -9.45
N GLY A 357 12.30 11.03 -10.08
CA GLY A 357 12.44 12.38 -10.60
C GLY A 357 13.08 12.48 -11.99
N THR A 358 13.39 11.36 -12.65
CA THR A 358 14.08 11.34 -13.96
C THR A 358 13.18 11.05 -15.16
N ALA A 359 11.86 10.88 -14.94
CA ALA A 359 10.86 10.60 -15.98
C ALA A 359 11.21 9.39 -16.88
N ARG A 360 11.51 8.25 -16.25
CA ARG A 360 11.86 7.01 -16.96
C ARG A 360 10.66 6.48 -17.77
N GLU A 361 10.93 5.79 -18.87
CA GLU A 361 9.93 5.30 -19.84
C GLU A 361 8.71 4.60 -19.21
N LEU A 362 8.93 3.71 -18.23
CA LEU A 362 7.86 2.95 -17.56
C LEU A 362 7.60 3.44 -16.13
N ASP A 363 8.03 4.65 -15.81
CA ASP A 363 7.68 5.32 -14.57
C ASP A 363 6.37 6.11 -14.74
N THR A 364 5.31 5.38 -15.06
CA THR A 364 3.99 5.91 -15.42
C THR A 364 2.89 5.14 -14.71
N MET A 365 1.73 5.79 -14.53
CA MET A 365 0.51 5.16 -14.05
C MET A 365 0.02 4.07 -15.01
N GLU A 366 0.20 4.26 -16.32
CA GLU A 366 -0.19 3.26 -17.33
C GLU A 366 0.52 1.93 -17.11
N ALA A 367 1.80 1.96 -16.72
CA ALA A 367 2.57 0.74 -16.42
C ALA A 367 1.88 -0.14 -15.37
N TYR A 368 1.18 0.45 -14.40
CA TYR A 368 0.46 -0.28 -13.35
C TYR A 368 -0.73 -1.10 -13.86
N PHE A 369 -1.26 -0.75 -15.03
CA PHE A 369 -2.45 -1.36 -15.64
C PHE A 369 -2.13 -2.25 -16.84
N LEU A 370 -0.85 -2.50 -17.12
CA LEU A 370 -0.47 -3.42 -18.18
C LEU A 370 -1.08 -4.81 -17.94
N PRO A 371 -1.61 -5.46 -18.98
CA PRO A 371 -1.97 -6.87 -18.91
C PRO A 371 -0.79 -7.71 -18.44
N GLU A 372 -1.07 -8.86 -17.83
CA GLU A 372 -0.03 -9.72 -17.24
C GLU A 372 1.07 -10.07 -18.25
N GLU A 373 0.71 -10.58 -19.44
CA GLU A 373 1.69 -10.97 -20.47
C GLU A 373 2.63 -9.82 -20.85
N GLU A 374 2.11 -8.61 -20.98
CA GLU A 374 2.89 -7.43 -21.31
C GLU A 374 3.76 -6.97 -20.13
N ARG A 375 3.21 -7.00 -18.91
CA ARG A 375 3.94 -6.72 -17.68
C ARG A 375 5.11 -7.69 -17.50
N GLU A 376 4.91 -8.96 -17.79
CA GLU A 376 5.96 -9.98 -17.74
C GLU A 376 7.03 -9.75 -18.81
N ALA A 377 6.64 -9.42 -20.04
CA ALA A 377 7.57 -9.10 -21.12
C ALA A 377 8.41 -7.84 -20.83
N LYS A 378 7.87 -6.92 -20.03
CA LYS A 378 8.54 -5.68 -19.59
C LYS A 378 9.13 -5.77 -18.19
N ALA A 379 9.17 -6.96 -17.57
CA ALA A 379 9.46 -7.10 -16.14
C ALA A 379 10.81 -6.51 -15.73
N GLU A 380 11.84 -6.65 -16.56
CA GLU A 380 13.17 -6.09 -16.30
C GLU A 380 13.16 -4.57 -16.30
N LYS A 381 12.52 -3.94 -17.31
CA LYS A 381 12.42 -2.48 -17.39
C LYS A 381 11.61 -1.89 -16.22
N ILE A 382 10.53 -2.55 -15.83
CA ILE A 382 9.71 -2.12 -14.70
C ILE A 382 10.48 -2.32 -13.37
N GLY A 383 11.19 -3.45 -13.23
CA GLY A 383 12.02 -3.72 -12.06
C GLY A 383 13.17 -2.70 -11.92
N ASP A 384 13.75 -2.26 -13.04
CA ASP A 384 14.73 -1.16 -13.06
C ASP A 384 14.12 0.14 -12.53
N VAL A 385 12.91 0.49 -12.95
CA VAL A 385 12.19 1.67 -12.44
C VAL A 385 12.01 1.59 -10.92
N ILE A 386 11.59 0.45 -10.37
CA ILE A 386 11.45 0.24 -8.92
C ILE A 386 12.81 0.35 -8.21
N PHE A 387 13.85 -0.24 -8.79
CA PHE A 387 15.21 -0.13 -8.27
C PHE A 387 15.65 1.32 -8.17
N TYR A 388 15.46 2.13 -9.22
CA TYR A 388 15.89 3.52 -9.19
C TYR A 388 15.08 4.39 -8.21
N LYS A 389 13.78 4.13 -8.04
CA LYS A 389 12.99 4.74 -6.96
C LYS A 389 13.55 4.39 -5.58
N SER A 390 13.87 3.11 -5.37
CA SER A 390 14.48 2.62 -4.12
C SER A 390 15.86 3.21 -3.88
N LEU A 391 16.68 3.34 -4.93
CA LEU A 391 17.99 3.97 -4.87
C LEU A 391 17.87 5.46 -4.53
N GLN A 392 16.88 6.16 -5.08
CA GLN A 392 16.63 7.57 -4.73
C GLN A 392 16.15 7.70 -3.27
N ALA A 393 15.27 6.83 -2.80
CA ALA A 393 14.89 6.76 -1.40
C ALA A 393 16.09 6.48 -0.46
N ALA A 394 17.01 5.61 -0.88
CA ALA A 394 18.24 5.32 -0.16
C ALA A 394 19.20 6.53 -0.14
N LYS A 395 19.34 7.26 -1.27
CA LYS A 395 20.14 8.49 -1.34
C LYS A 395 19.65 9.53 -0.34
N ASP A 396 18.36 9.79 -0.32
CA ASP A 396 17.79 10.78 0.58
C ASP A 396 17.87 10.31 2.04
N GLY A 397 17.68 9.01 2.31
CA GLY A 397 17.95 8.41 3.61
C GLY A 397 19.42 8.54 4.05
N ILE A 398 20.39 8.38 3.15
CA ILE A 398 21.81 8.63 3.44
C ILE A 398 22.04 10.11 3.79
N GLN A 399 21.36 11.05 3.13
CA GLN A 399 21.43 12.47 3.50
C GLN A 399 20.79 12.73 4.87
N MET A 400 19.69 12.05 5.20
CA MET A 400 19.12 12.06 6.56
C MET A 400 20.15 11.59 7.59
N MET A 401 20.81 10.45 7.35
CA MET A 401 21.86 9.93 8.24
C MET A 401 22.96 10.97 8.49
N LYS A 402 23.47 11.59 7.42
CA LYS A 402 24.51 12.63 7.52
C LYS A 402 24.07 13.87 8.30
N LYS A 403 22.77 14.16 8.33
CA LYS A 403 22.16 15.24 9.12
C LYS A 403 21.79 14.82 10.55
N GLY A 404 22.00 13.56 10.91
CA GLY A 404 21.60 13.01 12.21
C GLY A 404 20.10 12.69 12.33
N ILE A 405 19.40 12.54 11.22
CA ILE A 405 18.02 12.04 11.15
C ILE A 405 18.08 10.54 10.88
N GLU A 406 17.28 9.74 11.58
CA GLU A 406 17.25 8.29 11.45
C GLU A 406 16.26 7.86 10.34
N PRO A 407 16.73 7.34 9.19
CA PRO A 407 15.86 6.67 8.24
C PRO A 407 15.62 5.21 8.66
N ILE A 408 14.42 4.71 8.37
CA ILE A 408 13.98 3.35 8.62
C ILE A 408 13.80 2.64 7.27
N PHE A 409 14.60 1.59 7.10
CA PHE A 409 14.61 0.71 5.93
C PHE A 409 14.03 -0.68 6.27
N GLY A 410 13.89 -1.54 5.26
CA GLY A 410 13.41 -2.91 5.41
C GLY A 410 14.34 -3.72 6.32
N GLY A 411 13.77 -4.64 7.10
CA GLY A 411 14.49 -5.35 8.16
C GLY A 411 15.71 -6.14 7.67
N ILE A 412 15.76 -6.52 6.39
CA ILE A 412 16.91 -7.20 5.78
C ILE A 412 18.11 -6.26 5.61
N SER A 413 17.93 -4.94 5.73
CA SER A 413 19.03 -3.97 5.69
C SER A 413 19.70 -3.79 7.06
N TYR A 414 19.14 -4.38 8.11
CA TYR A 414 19.74 -4.49 9.44
C TYR A 414 20.23 -5.93 9.67
#